data_AF-A0A968U8I0-F1
#
_entry.id   AF-A0A968U8I0-F1
#
_cell.length_a   1.000
_cell.length_b   1.000
_cell.length_c   1.000
_cell.angle_alpha   90.00
_cell.angle_beta   90.00
_cell.angle_gamma   90.00
#
_symmetry.space_group_name_H-M   'P 1'
#
loop_
_entity.id
_entity.type
_entity.pdbx_description
1 polymer ?
#
loop_
_entity_poly.entity_id
_entity_poly.type
_entity_poly.pdbx_seq_one_letter_code
_entity_poly.pdbx_strand_id
1 'polypeptide(L)' 'MLPHELDPDSSEQSASYSPLTGSSSRVESPRYRCPVAGCHQIWYRQTTTEDIPHCPIHDTPFVRDSKVH' A
#
# COMPACT_ATOMS: atom_id res chain seq x y z
N MET A 1 47.54 15.81 30.84
CA MET A 1 46.21 15.17 30.96
C MET A 1 45.40 15.62 29.75
N LEU A 2 44.96 14.66 28.94
CA LEU A 2 44.34 14.86 27.62
C LEU A 2 42.89 15.38 27.75
N PRO A 3 42.42 16.25 26.84
CA PRO A 3 41.03 16.69 26.78
C PRO A 3 40.12 15.62 26.16
N HIS A 4 38.92 15.44 26.73
CA HIS A 4 37.87 14.54 26.23
C HIS A 4 37.27 15.05 24.90
N GLU A 5 37.68 14.42 23.80
CA GLU A 5 36.84 13.73 22.79
C GLU A 5 35.52 14.42 22.33
N LEU A 6 35.60 15.04 21.13
CA LEU A 6 34.75 14.86 19.93
C LEU A 6 33.20 14.88 20.04
N ASP A 7 32.64 16.03 19.64
CA ASP A 7 31.56 16.33 18.66
C ASP A 7 30.31 15.41 18.40
N PRO A 8 29.18 16.00 17.92
CA PRO A 8 27.81 15.53 18.15
C PRO A 8 27.30 14.53 17.10
N ASP A 9 27.05 13.28 17.50
CA ASP A 9 26.30 12.31 16.69
C ASP A 9 24.81 12.34 17.08
N SER A 10 24.06 13.25 16.46
CA SER A 10 22.65 13.01 16.16
C SER A 10 22.48 13.04 14.66
N SER A 11 23.20 12.11 14.02
CA SER A 11 22.87 11.63 12.70
C SER A 11 21.47 11.00 12.79
N GLU A 12 20.43 11.75 12.41
CA GLU A 12 19.13 11.18 12.04
C GLU A 12 19.37 10.21 10.89
N GLN A 13 19.67 8.97 11.28
CA GLN A 13 19.93 7.87 10.39
C GLN A 13 18.59 7.52 9.77
N SER A 14 18.30 8.21 8.66
CA SER A 14 17.26 7.88 7.72
C SER A 14 17.43 6.40 7.41
N ALA A 15 16.63 5.56 8.06
CA ALA A 15 16.66 4.12 7.89
C ALA A 15 16.28 3.82 6.44
N SER A 16 17.31 3.80 5.58
CA SER A 16 17.18 3.48 4.17
C SER A 16 16.77 2.03 4.10
N TYR A 17 15.46 1.82 3.97
CA TYR A 17 14.86 0.51 3.78
C TYR A 17 15.48 -0.10 2.53
N SER A 18 16.43 -1.01 2.73
CA SER A 18 17.04 -1.81 1.66
C SER A 18 16.30 -3.14 1.66
N PRO A 19 15.32 -3.35 0.77
CA PRO A 19 14.62 -4.62 0.69
C PRO A 19 15.63 -5.74 0.39
N LEU A 20 15.50 -6.85 1.11
CA LEU A 20 16.33 -8.03 0.91
C LEU A 20 16.22 -8.51 -0.54
N THR A 21 17.36 -8.68 -1.20
CA THR A 21 17.48 -9.18 -2.57
C THR A 21 16.81 -10.54 -2.68
N GLY A 22 15.63 -10.61 -3.31
CA GLY A 22 14.87 -11.85 -3.53
C GLY A 22 13.49 -11.90 -2.88
N SER A 23 13.14 -10.94 -2.03
CA SER A 23 11.75 -10.72 -1.66
C SER A 23 11.13 -9.77 -2.67
N SER A 24 10.56 -10.31 -3.75
CA SER A 24 9.55 -9.59 -4.52
C SER A 24 8.40 -9.31 -3.58
N SER A 25 8.52 -8.23 -2.79
CA SER A 25 7.46 -7.70 -1.96
C SER A 25 6.42 -7.17 -2.94
N ARG A 26 5.66 -8.10 -3.53
CA ARG A 26 4.60 -7.81 -4.47
C ARG A 26 3.52 -7.19 -3.61
N VAL A 27 3.57 -5.86 -3.50
CA VAL A 27 2.50 -5.08 -2.88
C VAL A 27 1.25 -5.45 -3.65
N GLU A 28 0.38 -6.25 -3.03
CA GLU A 28 -0.86 -6.67 -3.66
C GLU A 28 -1.73 -5.42 -3.82
N SER A 29 -2.00 -5.04 -5.07
CA SER A 29 -2.84 -3.89 -5.37
C SER A 29 -4.20 -4.07 -4.69
N PRO A 30 -4.72 -3.06 -3.97
CA PRO A 30 -6.01 -3.16 -3.29
C PRO A 30 -7.11 -3.58 -4.28
N ARG A 31 -7.72 -4.73 -3.99
CA ARG A 31 -8.82 -5.29 -4.78
C ARG A 31 -10.15 -4.72 -4.32
N TYR A 32 -11.03 -4.42 -5.28
CA TYR A 32 -12.40 -3.98 -5.03
C TYR A 32 -13.40 -4.85 -5.81
N ARG A 33 -14.61 -5.02 -5.27
CA ARG A 33 -15.69 -5.82 -5.87
C ARG A 33 -17.01 -5.07 -5.89
N CYS A 34 -17.89 -5.41 -6.80
CA CYS A 34 -19.25 -4.86 -6.80
C CYS A 34 -19.99 -5.33 -5.53
N PRO A 35 -20.72 -4.46 -4.81
CA PRO A 35 -21.45 -4.85 -3.60
C PRO A 35 -22.75 -5.63 -3.90
N VAL A 36 -23.22 -5.65 -5.15
CA VAL A 36 -24.46 -6.33 -5.54
C VAL A 36 -24.28 -7.85 -5.55
N ALA A 37 -25.14 -8.56 -4.83
CA ALA A 37 -25.14 -10.01 -4.78
C ALA A 37 -25.31 -10.62 -6.17
N GLY A 38 -24.44 -11.57 -6.53
CA GLY A 38 -24.42 -12.20 -7.87
C GLY A 38 -23.60 -11.45 -8.92
N CYS A 39 -23.11 -10.24 -8.62
CA CYS A 39 -22.17 -9.54 -9.49
C CYS A 39 -20.72 -9.93 -9.16
N HIS A 40 -20.00 -10.46 -10.15
CA HIS A 40 -18.59 -10.87 -9.99
C HIS A 40 -17.59 -9.84 -10.55
N GLN A 41 -18.03 -8.61 -10.80
CA GLN A 41 -17.13 -7.58 -11.30
C GLN A 41 -16.10 -7.19 -10.24
N ILE A 42 -14.85 -7.13 -10.66
CA ILE A 42 -13.69 -6.84 -9.82
C ILE A 42 -12.89 -5.72 -10.48
N TRP A 43 -12.40 -4.81 -9.67
CA TRP A 43 -11.50 -3.75 -10.09
C TRP A 43 -10.30 -3.67 -9.15
N TYR A 44 -9.13 -3.36 -9.69
CA TYR A 44 -7.88 -3.26 -8.93
C TYR A 44 -7.35 -1.83 -9.03
N ARG A 45 -7.11 -1.22 -7.87
CA ARG A 45 -6.57 0.13 -7.82
C ARG A 45 -5.08 0.11 -8.18
N GLN A 46 -4.71 0.87 -9.20
CA GLN A 46 -3.32 0.96 -9.65
C GLN A 46 -2.55 2.03 -8.86
N THR A 47 -3.21 3.12 -8.48
CA THR A 47 -2.57 4.23 -7.75
C THR A 47 -3.43 4.71 -6.57
N THR A 48 -2.79 5.26 -5.54
CA THR A 48 -3.48 5.77 -4.33
C THR A 48 -4.31 7.04 -4.56
N THR A 49 -4.15 7.69 -5.72
CA THR A 49 -4.91 8.88 -6.13
C THR A 49 -6.05 8.56 -7.08
N GLU A 50 -6.15 7.32 -7.57
CA GLU A 50 -7.19 6.90 -8.50
C GLU A 50 -8.55 6.83 -7.81
N ASP A 51 -9.54 7.55 -8.34
CA ASP A 51 -10.93 7.47 -7.88
C ASP A 51 -11.49 6.06 -8.09
N ILE A 52 -12.36 5.63 -7.19
CA ILE A 52 -12.98 4.31 -7.27
C ILE A 52 -14.13 4.39 -8.29
N PRO A 53 -14.10 3.61 -9.39
CA PRO A 53 -15.14 3.67 -10.40
C PRO A 53 -16.44 3.00 -9.95
N HIS A 54 -17.48 3.15 -10.76
CA HIS A 54 -18.75 2.44 -10.60
C HIS A 54 -18.74 1.12 -11.38
N CYS A 55 -19.51 0.15 -10.89
CA CYS A 55 -19.75 -1.10 -11.60
C CYS A 55 -20.55 -0.84 -12.89
N PRO A 56 -20.11 -1.33 -14.06
CA PRO A 56 -20.76 -1.02 -15.34
C PRO A 56 -22.16 -1.64 -15.51
N ILE A 57 -22.58 -2.54 -14.61
CA ILE A 57 -23.87 -3.24 -14.68
C ILE A 57 -24.89 -2.58 -13.76
N HIS A 58 -24.47 -2.15 -12.57
CA HIS A 58 -25.36 -1.72 -11.49
C HIS A 58 -25.17 -0.25 -11.10
N ASP A 59 -24.21 0.44 -11.72
CA ASP A 59 -23.84 1.84 -11.45
C ASP A 59 -23.59 2.13 -9.95
N THR A 60 -23.10 1.12 -9.22
CA THR A 60 -22.76 1.22 -7.79
C THR A 60 -21.24 1.29 -7.62
N PRO A 61 -20.73 2.11 -6.69
CA PRO A 61 -19.29 2.23 -6.48
C PRO A 61 -18.70 0.90 -6.02
N PHE A 62 -17.54 0.55 -6.55
CA PHE A 62 -16.82 -0.64 -6.11
C PHE A 62 -16.45 -0.52 -4.62
N VAL A 63 -16.54 -1.62 -3.86
CA VAL A 63 -16.19 -1.66 -2.43
C VAL A 63 -14.92 -2.48 -2.21
N ARG A 64 -14.07 -2.06 -1.28
CA ARG A 64 -12.80 -2.74 -1.00
C ARG A 64 -13.06 -4.18 -0.54
N ASP A 65 -12.43 -5.13 -1.18
CA ASP A 65 -12.46 -6.54 -0.81
C ASP A 65 -11.54 -6.74 0.40
N SER A 66 -11.99 -6.29 1.57
CA SER A 66 -11.30 -6.54 2.83
C SER A 66 -11.53 -8.00 3.20
N LYS A 67 -10.62 -8.88 2.79
CA LYS A 67 -10.57 -10.25 3.31
C LYS A 67 -10.18 -10.14 4.79
N VAL A 68 -11.18 -10.04 5.67
CA VAL A 68 -10.99 -10.15 7.12
C VAL A 68 -10.45 -11.56 7.35
N HIS A 69 -9.15 -11.64 7.67
CA HIS A 69 -8.53 -12.87 8.15
C HIS A 69 -8.91 -13.06 9.61
#